data_AF-A0A953JN68-F1
#
_entry.id   AF-A0A953JN68-F1
#
_cell.length_a   1.000
_cell.length_b   1.000
_cell.length_c   1.000
_cell.angle_alpha   90.00
_cell.angle_beta   90.00
_cell.angle_gamma   90.00
#
_symmetry.space_group_name_H-M   'P 1'
#
loop_
_entity.id
_entity.type
_entity.pdbx_description
1 polymer ?
#
loop_
_entity_poly.entity_id
_entity_poly.type
_entity_poly.pdbx_seq_one_letter_code
_entity_poly.pdbx_strand_id
1 'polypeptide(L)'
;MRCCDAGSALARRRGGVIDKTPMEERAIREARRPLAEVLIELNLMAPFHDRSAAEIDRIIEACVDGFQASMRRQAAERDPLDDPIPF
;
A
#
# COMPACT_ATOMS: atom_id res chain seq x y z
N MET A 1 22.06 -9.32 15.28
CA MET A 1 21.62 -7.97 15.74
C MET A 1 20.15 -7.84 15.35
N ARG A 2 19.28 -7.69 16.34
CA ARG A 2 17.85 -8.06 16.31
C ARG A 2 17.03 -7.22 15.33
N CYS A 3 16.22 -7.93 14.55
CA CYS A 3 14.96 -7.53 13.93
C CYS A 3 14.46 -6.18 14.46
N CYS A 4 14.69 -5.12 13.68
CA CYS A 4 14.05 -3.85 13.92
C CYS A 4 12.55 -4.06 14.01
N ASP A 5 12.00 -3.50 15.07
CA ASP A 5 10.64 -3.05 15.35
C ASP A 5 9.81 -2.45 14.20
N ALA A 6 10.25 -2.56 12.95
CA ALA A 6 9.60 -2.01 11.75
C ALA A 6 8.16 -2.50 11.57
N GLY A 7 7.80 -3.64 12.18
CA GLY A 7 6.43 -4.13 12.25
C GLY A 7 5.79 -4.12 13.64
N SER A 8 6.55 -4.04 14.74
CA SER A 8 6.05 -4.48 16.06
C SER A 8 4.86 -3.63 16.58
N ALA A 9 4.70 -2.45 15.99
CA ALA A 9 3.79 -1.36 16.30
C ALA A 9 2.52 -1.27 15.42
N LEU A 10 2.38 -2.11 14.38
CA LEU A 10 1.30 -2.02 13.37
C LEU A 10 -0.13 -2.11 13.96
N ALA A 11 -0.29 -2.63 15.18
CA ALA A 11 -1.57 -3.23 15.57
C ALA A 11 -2.13 -2.86 16.96
N ARG A 12 -1.38 -2.26 17.90
CA ARG A 12 -1.97 -1.97 19.23
C ARG A 12 -2.89 -0.76 19.27
N ARG A 13 -2.99 0.00 18.17
CA ARG A 13 -3.68 1.28 18.15
C ARG A 13 -4.72 1.38 17.02
N ARG A 14 -5.82 0.63 17.14
CA ARG A 14 -7.15 1.16 16.78
C ARG A 14 -7.54 2.32 17.73
N GLY A 15 -6.59 3.24 18.00
CA GLY A 15 -6.58 4.22 19.08
C GLY A 15 -5.29 5.05 19.15
N GLY A 16 -4.63 5.25 18.02
CA GLY A 16 -3.37 6.00 17.91
C GLY A 16 -2.73 5.77 16.56
N VAL A 17 -3.23 6.58 15.65
CA VAL A 17 -2.72 6.84 14.31
C VAL A 17 -1.19 6.84 14.37
N ILE A 18 -0.54 5.89 13.69
CA ILE A 18 0.82 6.15 13.24
C ILE A 18 0.60 7.11 12.08
N ASP A 19 0.89 8.39 12.32
CA ASP A 19 0.82 9.39 11.25
C ASP A 19 1.70 8.88 10.11
N LYS A 20 1.15 8.94 8.90
CA LYS A 20 1.89 8.56 7.70
C LYS A 20 3.18 9.36 7.68
N THR A 21 4.26 8.69 7.32
CA THR A 21 5.50 9.40 7.09
C THR A 21 5.28 10.43 5.96
N PRO A 22 5.96 11.58 5.98
CA PRO A 22 5.87 12.55 4.88
C PRO A 22 6.17 11.95 3.51
N MET A 23 6.97 10.87 3.48
CA MET A 23 7.26 10.07 2.30
C MET A 23 6.04 9.31 1.79
N GLU A 24 5.28 8.65 2.67
CA GLU A 24 4.06 7.92 2.31
C GLU A 24 2.97 8.86 1.80
N GLU A 25 2.75 10.01 2.45
CA GLU A 25 1.80 11.00 1.94
C GLU A 25 2.18 11.53 0.55
N ARG A 26 3.48 11.74 0.32
CA ARG A 26 3.99 12.16 -0.99
C ARG A 26 3.75 11.08 -2.03
N ALA A 27 4.04 9.82 -1.70
CA ALA A 27 3.81 8.69 -2.61
C ALA A 27 2.33 8.56 -3.00
N ILE A 28 1.41 8.74 -2.05
CA ILE A 28 -0.05 8.72 -2.33
C ILE A 28 -0.44 9.85 -3.28
N ARG A 29 0.06 11.07 -3.04
CA ARG A 29 -0.20 12.23 -3.93
C ARG A 29 0.34 11.98 -5.34
N GLU A 30 1.53 11.41 -5.47
CA GLU A 30 2.14 11.07 -6.76
C GLU A 30 1.36 9.97 -7.50
N ALA A 31 0.76 9.02 -6.77
CA ALA A 31 -0.05 7.93 -7.34
C ALA A 31 -1.41 8.36 -7.91
N ARG A 32 -1.90 9.57 -7.60
CA ARG A 32 -3.20 10.07 -8.12
C ARG A 32 -3.23 10.16 -9.64
N ARG A 33 -2.13 10.59 -10.25
CA ARG A 33 -2.06 10.76 -11.71
C ARG A 33 -2.10 9.41 -12.44
N PRO A 34 -1.26 8.42 -12.09
CA PRO A 34 -1.39 7.06 -12.64
C PRO A 34 -2.79 6.46 -12.47
N LEU A 35 -3.42 6.68 -11.31
CA LEU A 35 -4.80 6.23 -11.08
C LEU A 35 -5.78 6.91 -12.06
N ALA A 36 -5.70 8.23 -12.23
CA ALA A 36 -6.56 8.96 -13.15
C ALA A 36 -6.37 8.51 -14.61
N GLU A 37 -5.12 8.25 -15.03
CA GLU A 37 -4.80 7.72 -16.37
C GLU A 37 -5.52 6.39 -16.63
N VAL A 38 -5.46 5.45 -15.68
CA VAL A 38 -6.17 4.16 -15.76
C VAL A 38 -7.70 4.34 -15.73
N LEU A 39 -8.22 5.22 -14.88
CA LEU A 39 -9.66 5.49 -14.82
C LEU A 39 -10.19 6.08 -16.13
N ILE A 40 -9.39 6.91 -16.82
CA ILE A 40 -9.73 7.43 -18.16
C ILE A 40 -9.72 6.29 -19.18
N GLU A 41 -8.66 5.48 -19.21
CA GLU A 41 -8.52 4.36 -20.14
C GLU A 41 -9.69 3.37 -20.03
N LEU A 42 -10.10 3.07 -18.80
CA LEU A 42 -11.21 2.14 -18.52
C LEU A 42 -12.60 2.78 -18.64
N ASN A 43 -12.69 4.07 -19.01
CA ASN A 43 -13.94 4.83 -19.04
C ASN A 43 -14.70 4.83 -17.69
N LEU A 44 -13.95 4.88 -16.60
CA LEU A 44 -14.42 4.87 -15.21
C LEU A 44 -14.28 6.23 -14.52
N MET A 45 -14.02 7.31 -15.26
CA MET A 45 -13.87 8.63 -14.62
C MET A 45 -15.17 9.20 -14.03
N ALA A 46 -16.34 8.85 -14.58
CA ALA A 46 -17.60 9.48 -14.17
C ALA A 46 -17.90 9.33 -12.66
N PRO A 47 -17.75 8.16 -12.01
CA PRO A 47 -17.94 8.02 -10.56
C PRO A 47 -16.90 8.71 -9.68
N PHE A 48 -15.76 9.11 -10.25
CA PHE A 48 -14.60 9.64 -9.53
C PHE A 48 -14.41 11.15 -9.74
N HIS A 49 -15.05 11.73 -10.76
CA HIS A 49 -14.89 13.13 -11.17
C HIS A 49 -15.12 14.13 -10.03
N ASP A 50 -16.17 13.91 -9.22
CA ASP A 50 -16.55 14.84 -8.15
C ASP A 50 -15.98 14.43 -6.77
N ARG A 51 -15.10 13.42 -6.73
CA ARG A 51 -14.49 12.96 -5.47
C ARG A 51 -13.40 13.92 -5.04
N SER A 52 -13.38 14.21 -3.75
CA SER A 52 -12.31 14.99 -3.14
C SER A 52 -10.97 14.25 -3.23
N ALA A 53 -9.89 15.02 -3.22
CA ALA A 53 -8.54 14.48 -3.16
C ALA A 53 -8.34 13.48 -2.00
N ALA A 54 -8.96 13.75 -0.84
CA ALA A 54 -8.89 12.87 0.33
C ALA A 54 -9.63 11.54 0.13
N GLU A 55 -10.75 11.53 -0.60
CA GLU A 55 -11.44 10.29 -0.96
C GLU A 55 -10.61 9.47 -1.95
N ILE A 56 -9.97 10.11 -2.93
CA ILE A 56 -9.05 9.44 -3.86
C ILE A 56 -7.84 8.86 -3.13
N ASP A 57 -7.24 9.62 -2.20
CA ASP A 57 -6.13 9.13 -1.37
C ASP A 57 -6.53 7.89 -0.58
N ARG A 58 -7.73 7.88 0.00
CA ARG A 58 -8.25 6.73 0.73
C ARG A 58 -8.39 5.48 -0.15
N ILE A 59 -8.74 5.64 -1.42
CA ILE A 59 -8.83 4.53 -2.38
C ILE A 59 -7.44 4.00 -2.68
N ILE A 60 -6.47 4.89 -2.95
CA ILE A 60 -5.07 4.52 -3.21
C ILE A 60 -4.50 3.76 -2.00
N GLU A 61 -4.72 4.27 -0.80
CA GLU A 61 -4.27 3.66 0.45
C GLU A 61 -4.83 2.26 0.64
N ALA A 62 -6.13 2.06 0.44
CA ALA A 62 -6.75 0.74 0.56
C ALA A 62 -6.12 -0.28 -0.40
N CYS A 63 -5.82 0.14 -1.64
CA CYS A 63 -5.15 -0.69 -2.62
C CYS A 63 -3.71 -1.04 -2.20
N VAL A 64 -2.93 -0.04 -1.78
CA VAL A 64 -1.53 -0.22 -1.37
C VAL A 64 -1.42 -1.09 -0.11
N ASP A 65 -2.25 -0.84 0.90
CA ASP A 65 -2.27 -1.60 2.15
C ASP A 65 -2.61 -3.08 1.90
N GLY A 66 -3.64 -3.33 1.07
CA GLY A 66 -4.03 -4.68 0.68
C GLY A 66 -2.93 -5.41 -0.08
N PHE A 67 -2.30 -4.73 -1.04
CA PHE A 67 -1.17 -5.25 -1.81
C PHE A 67 0.03 -5.59 -0.91
N GLN A 68 0.47 -4.64 -0.07
CA GLN A 68 1.60 -4.83 0.84
C GLN A 68 1.31 -5.90 1.90
N ALA A 69 0.08 -6.00 2.40
CA ALA A 69 -0.31 -7.07 3.31
C ALA A 69 -0.22 -8.44 2.62
N SER A 70 -0.67 -8.55 1.37
CA SER A 70 -0.56 -9.79 0.58
C SER A 70 0.90 -10.16 0.32
N MET A 71 1.72 -9.22 -0.16
CA MET A 71 3.15 -9.43 -0.41
C MET A 71 3.89 -9.89 0.85
N ARG A 72 3.59 -9.30 2.02
CA ARG A 72 4.19 -9.71 3.30
C ARG A 72 3.80 -11.14 3.70
N ARG A 73 2.55 -11.56 3.46
CA ARG A 73 2.12 -12.95 3.70
C ARG A 73 2.86 -13.92 2.79
N GLN A 74 2.89 -13.64 1.49
CA GLN A 74 3.60 -14.49 0.52
C GLN A 74 5.10 -14.59 0.83
N ALA A 75 5.73 -13.49 1.21
CA ALA A 75 7.13 -13.49 1.62
C ALA A 75 7.39 -14.30 2.91
N ALA A 76 6.43 -14.34 3.83
CA ALA A 76 6.52 -15.14 5.05
C ALA A 76 6.22 -16.63 4.81
N GLU A 77 5.41 -16.96 3.78
CA GLU A 77 5.13 -18.33 3.35
C GLU A 77 6.28 -18.94 2.54
N ARG A 78 7.11 -18.11 1.89
CA ARG A 78 8.27 -18.55 1.12
C ARG A 78 9.36 -19.06 2.07
N ASP A 79 9.61 -20.37 2.06
CA ASP A 79 10.69 -20.99 2.83
C ASP A 79 12.05 -20.46 2.31
N PRO A 80 12.97 -20.01 3.17
CA PRO A 80 14.34 -19.67 2.78
C PRO A 80 15.11 -20.82 2.09
N LEU A 81 14.62 -22.06 2.16
CA LEU A 81 15.23 -23.25 1.53
C LEU A 81 14.62 -23.61 0.16
N ASP A 82 13.67 -22.82 -0.35
CA ASP A 82 13.03 -23.04 -1.66
C ASP A 82 13.85 -22.46 -2.83
N ASP A 83 15.06 -21.97 -2.57
CA ASP A 83 15.99 -21.58 -3.62
C ASP A 83 16.42 -22.84 -4.41
N PRO A 84 16.38 -22.81 -5.76
CA PRO A 84 16.84 -23.93 -6.56
C PRO A 84 18.31 -24.22 -6.24
N ILE A 85 18.58 -25.44 -5.75
CA ILE A 85 19.95 -25.91 -5.51
C ILE A 85 20.70 -25.83 -6.85
N PRO A 86 21.81 -25.06 -6.94
CA PRO A 86 22.62 -25.04 -8.15
C PRO A 86 23.21 -26.44 -8.37
N PHE A 87 22.95 -27.02 -9.54
CA PHE A 87 23.62 -28.24 -10.02
C PHE A 87 24.90 -27.89 -10.78
#